data_AF-S5LZD5-F1
#
_entry.id   AF-S5LZD5-F1
#
_cell.length_a   1.000
_cell.length_b   1.000
_cell.length_c   1.000
_cell.angle_alpha   90.00
_cell.angle_beta   90.00
_cell.angle_gamma   90.00
#
_symmetry.space_group_name_H-M   'P 1'
#
loop_
_entity.id
_entity.type
_entity.pdbx_description
1 polymer ?
#
loop_
_entity_poly.entity_id
_entity_poly.type
_entity_poly.pdbx_seq_one_letter_code
_entity_poly.pdbx_strand_id
1 'polypeptide(L)'
;MWSIIEIFQFITLNIICGFFIYFSIINLLKVKSNTKLKIIYISMLIVNIIWLIFIYTITFIVWKTSWGFNFWLFFSFSLTDILYFIIMIFIDKSILKTLGINKKELSN
;
A
#
# COMPACT_ATOMS: atom_id res chain seq x y z
N MET A 1 -6.50 -9.41 -25.01
CA MET A 1 -5.25 -8.63 -25.06
C MET A 1 -5.45 -7.45 -24.13
N TRP A 2 -4.58 -7.24 -23.15
CA TRP A 2 -4.76 -6.11 -22.23
C TRP A 2 -4.66 -4.80 -22.98
N SER A 3 -5.52 -3.86 -22.62
CA SER A 3 -5.37 -2.48 -23.05
C SER A 3 -4.12 -1.86 -22.41
N ILE A 4 -3.55 -0.85 -23.07
CA ILE A 4 -2.40 -0.09 -22.54
C ILE A 4 -2.72 0.48 -21.14
N ILE A 5 -3.97 0.88 -20.92
CA ILE A 5 -4.45 1.42 -19.64
C ILE A 5 -4.38 0.36 -18.53
N GLU A 6 -4.81 -0.87 -18.78
CA GLU A 6 -4.76 -1.96 -17.79
C GLU A 6 -3.32 -2.33 -17.43
N ILE A 7 -2.42 -2.32 -18.41
CA ILE A 7 -0.99 -2.54 -18.18
C ILE A 7 -0.42 -1.45 -17.27
N PHE A 8 -0.73 -0.18 -17.53
CA PHE A 8 -0.31 0.93 -16.69
C PHE A 8 -0.84 0.82 -15.26
N GLN A 9 -2.14 0.54 -15.09
CA GLN A 9 -2.77 0.35 -13.79
C GLN A 9 -2.11 -0.78 -13.00
N PHE A 10 -1.84 -1.91 -13.64
CA PHE A 10 -1.17 -3.04 -13.03
C PHE A 10 0.25 -2.69 -12.57
N ILE A 11 1.03 -1.99 -13.40
CA ILE A 11 2.39 -1.56 -13.03
C ILE A 11 2.35 -0.58 -11.86
N THR A 12 1.49 0.44 -11.93
CA THR A 12 1.33 1.45 -10.85
C THR A 12 0.99 0.79 -9.53
N LEU A 13 0.09 -0.19 -9.54
CA LEU A 13 -0.33 -0.87 -8.35
C LEU A 13 0.80 -1.70 -7.72
N ASN A 14 1.59 -2.41 -8.54
CA ASN A 14 2.76 -3.14 -8.06
C ASN A 14 3.80 -2.20 -7.42
N ILE A 15 4.00 -1.00 -7.98
CA ILE A 15 4.89 0.01 -7.40
C ILE A 15 4.35 0.49 -6.04
N ILE A 16 3.06 0.78 -5.94
CA ILE A 16 2.40 1.21 -4.70
C ILE A 16 2.52 0.12 -3.63
N CYS A 17 2.17 -1.12 -3.96
CA CYS A 17 2.25 -2.24 -3.03
C CYS A 17 3.71 -2.50 -2.59
N GLY A 18 4.67 -2.44 -3.53
CA GLY A 18 6.09 -2.59 -3.23
C GLY A 18 6.60 -1.50 -2.28
N PHE A 19 6.16 -0.25 -2.49
CA PHE A 19 6.44 0.86 -1.57
C PHE A 19 5.90 0.59 -0.17
N PHE A 20 4.66 0.11 -0.03
CA PHE A 20 4.05 -0.16 1.28
C PHE A 20 4.67 -1.35 2.01
N ILE A 21 5.10 -2.38 1.28
CA ILE A 21 5.87 -3.50 1.84
C ILE A 21 7.21 -2.97 2.38
N TYR A 22 7.94 -2.21 1.57
CA TYR A 22 9.22 -1.61 1.97
C TYR A 22 9.06 -0.69 3.19
N PHE A 23 8.04 0.17 3.17
CA PHE A 23 7.69 1.06 4.27
C PHE A 23 7.39 0.30 5.56
N SER A 24 6.61 -0.78 5.49
CA SER A 24 6.27 -1.61 6.64
C SER A 24 7.51 -2.27 7.23
N ILE A 25 8.39 -2.82 6.40
CA ILE A 25 9.65 -3.45 6.83
C ILE A 25 10.55 -2.44 7.55
N ILE A 26 10.75 -1.25 6.97
CA ILE A 26 11.60 -0.22 7.61
C ILE A 26 11.06 0.19 8.97
N ASN A 27 9.75 0.43 9.07
CA ASN A 27 9.17 0.86 10.34
C ASN A 27 9.16 -0.29 11.36
N LEU A 28 9.02 -1.55 10.95
CA LEU A 28 9.20 -2.71 11.83
C LEU A 28 10.60 -2.77 12.44
N LEU A 29 11.63 -2.53 11.64
CA LEU A 29 13.02 -2.54 12.11
C LEU A 29 13.33 -1.35 13.04
N LYS A 30 12.66 -0.21 12.85
CA LYS A 30 12.85 1.00 13.67
C LYS A 30 12.10 0.96 15.00
N VAL A 31 10.92 0.34 15.05
CA VAL A 31 10.13 0.23 16.28
C VAL A 31 10.79 -0.80 17.21
N LYS A 32 11.58 -0.33 18.18
CA LYS A 32 12.29 -1.23 19.11
C LYS A 32 11.38 -1.81 20.19
N SER A 33 10.59 -0.98 20.89
CA SER A 33 9.87 -1.39 22.12
C SER A 33 8.34 -1.45 22.01
N ASN A 34 7.71 -0.71 21.10
CA ASN A 34 6.25 -0.61 21.06
C ASN A 34 5.63 -1.81 20.30
N THR A 35 5.18 -2.81 21.05
CA THR A 35 4.54 -4.03 20.52
C THR A 35 3.27 -3.75 19.72
N LYS A 36 2.47 -2.76 20.12
CA LYS A 36 1.23 -2.39 19.40
C LYS A 36 1.55 -1.88 18.00
N LEU A 37 2.55 -1.00 17.87
CA LEU A 37 2.99 -0.49 16.56
C LEU A 37 3.57 -1.61 15.70
N LYS A 38 4.36 -2.52 16.27
CA LYS A 38 4.86 -3.70 15.51
C LYS A 38 3.72 -4.53 14.93
N ILE A 39 2.69 -4.82 15.72
CA ILE A 39 1.54 -5.58 15.24
C ILE A 39 0.89 -4.87 14.05
N ILE A 40 0.69 -3.55 14.14
CA ILE A 40 0.08 -2.78 13.05
C ILE A 40 0.94 -2.86 11.78
N TYR A 41 2.26 -2.67 11.87
CA TYR A 41 3.13 -2.78 10.69
C TYR A 41 3.22 -4.21 10.13
N ILE A 42 3.16 -5.25 10.98
CA ILE A 42 3.06 -6.65 10.53
C ILE A 42 1.75 -6.89 9.79
N SER A 43 0.62 -6.44 10.36
CA SER A 43 -0.68 -6.53 9.71
C SER A 43 -0.68 -5.83 8.36
N MET A 44 -0.06 -4.66 8.27
CA MET A 44 0.10 -3.91 7.02
C MET A 44 0.90 -4.69 5.97
N LEU A 45 2.01 -5.30 6.39
CA LEU A 45 2.83 -6.15 5.52
C LEU A 45 2.02 -7.33 4.99
N ILE A 46 1.32 -8.05 5.87
CA ILE A 46 0.51 -9.22 5.53
C ILE A 46 -0.61 -8.85 4.57
N VAL A 47 -1.34 -7.76 4.84
CA VAL A 47 -2.43 -7.27 4.00
C VAL A 47 -1.91 -6.94 2.60
N ASN A 48 -0.79 -6.22 2.48
CA ASN A 48 -0.18 -5.91 1.18
C ASN A 48 0.25 -7.17 0.42
N ILE A 49 0.85 -8.15 1.10
CA ILE A 49 1.25 -9.43 0.46
C ILE A 49 0.04 -10.22 -0.02
N ILE A 50 -0.98 -10.38 0.82
CA ILE A 50 -2.23 -11.08 0.47
C ILE A 50 -2.87 -10.41 -0.74
N TRP A 51 -2.92 -9.08 -0.74
CA TRP A 51 -3.49 -8.32 -1.83
C TRP A 51 -2.71 -8.44 -3.12
N LEU A 52 -1.37 -8.45 -3.06
CA LEU A 52 -0.54 -8.69 -4.23
C LEU A 52 -0.89 -10.05 -4.84
N ILE A 53 -0.93 -11.11 -4.02
CA ILE A 53 -1.35 -12.45 -4.47
C ILE A 53 -2.76 -12.43 -5.06
N PHE A 54 -3.70 -11.73 -4.42
CA PHE A 54 -5.08 -11.65 -4.86
C PHE A 54 -5.22 -10.96 -6.22
N ILE A 55 -4.48 -9.87 -6.45
CA ILE A 55 -4.48 -9.16 -7.73
C ILE A 55 -3.93 -10.05 -8.83
N TYR A 56 -2.79 -10.71 -8.62
CA TYR A 56 -2.26 -11.66 -9.59
C TYR A 56 -3.25 -12.81 -9.88
N THR A 57 -3.92 -13.32 -8.85
CA THR A 57 -4.90 -14.41 -8.98
C THR A 57 -6.13 -13.97 -9.76
N ILE A 58 -6.69 -12.81 -9.43
CA ILE A 58 -7.83 -12.25 -10.15
C ILE A 58 -7.44 -11.93 -11.56
N THR A 59 -6.36 -11.20 -11.79
CA THR A 59 -5.90 -10.83 -13.12
C THR A 59 -5.71 -12.06 -14.03
N PHE A 60 -5.33 -13.20 -13.47
CA PHE A 60 -5.27 -14.49 -14.18
C PHE A 60 -6.67 -15.07 -14.52
N ILE A 61 -7.59 -15.11 -13.54
CA ILE A 61 -8.95 -15.68 -13.70
C ILE A 61 -9.84 -14.80 -14.57
N VAL A 62 -9.72 -13.49 -14.39
CA VAL A 62 -10.63 -12.43 -14.83
C VAL A 62 -10.13 -11.78 -16.13
N TRP A 63 -9.12 -12.39 -16.79
CA TRP A 63 -8.47 -11.94 -18.03
C TRP A 63 -9.45 -11.60 -19.19
N LYS A 64 -10.70 -12.07 -19.15
CA LYS A 64 -11.75 -11.75 -20.15
C LYS A 64 -12.90 -10.88 -19.64
N THR A 65 -12.85 -10.37 -18.42
CA THR A 65 -13.94 -9.51 -17.90
C THR A 65 -13.86 -8.08 -18.42
N SER A 66 -14.93 -7.32 -18.18
CA SER A 66 -15.06 -5.96 -18.65
C SER A 66 -14.05 -5.02 -17.98
N TRP A 67 -13.58 -4.05 -18.75
CA TRP A 67 -12.67 -2.99 -18.32
C TRP A 67 -13.09 -2.31 -17.00
N GLY A 68 -14.39 -2.13 -16.79
CA GLY A 68 -14.94 -1.54 -15.57
C GLY A 68 -14.63 -2.36 -14.30
N PHE A 69 -14.63 -3.69 -14.38
CA PHE A 69 -14.32 -4.53 -13.21
C PHE A 69 -12.86 -4.37 -12.78
N ASN A 70 -11.92 -4.43 -13.74
CA ASN A 70 -10.50 -4.21 -13.49
C ASN A 70 -10.25 -2.80 -12.92
N PHE A 71 -10.87 -1.78 -13.50
CA PHE A 71 -10.77 -0.40 -13.00
C PHE A 71 -11.22 -0.28 -11.54
N TRP A 72 -12.40 -0.79 -11.19
CA TRP A 72 -12.92 -0.71 -9.82
C TRP A 72 -12.07 -1.50 -8.82
N LEU A 73 -11.53 -2.63 -9.25
CA LEU A 73 -10.65 -3.44 -8.41
C LEU A 73 -9.33 -2.72 -8.10
N PHE A 74 -8.68 -2.15 -9.11
CA PHE A 74 -7.45 -1.37 -8.91
C PHE A 74 -7.68 -0.06 -8.15
N PHE A 75 -8.81 0.61 -8.39
CA PHE A 75 -9.19 1.82 -7.68
C PHE A 75 -9.47 1.53 -6.20
N SER A 76 -10.24 0.49 -5.89
CA SER A 76 -10.53 0.12 -4.50
C SER A 76 -9.25 -0.23 -3.73
N PHE A 77 -8.31 -0.91 -4.38
CA PHE A 77 -7.00 -1.20 -3.79
C PHE A 77 -6.21 0.07 -3.46
N SER A 78 -6.05 0.96 -4.44
CA SER A 78 -5.32 2.22 -4.25
C SER A 78 -5.96 3.09 -3.16
N LEU A 79 -7.29 3.10 -3.10
CA LEU A 79 -8.05 3.82 -2.09
C LEU A 79 -7.81 3.25 -0.69
N THR A 80 -7.85 1.93 -0.54
CA THR A 80 -7.59 1.28 0.76
C THR A 80 -6.20 1.57 1.28
N ASP A 81 -5.20 1.55 0.40
CA ASP A 81 -3.80 1.83 0.74
C ASP A 81 -3.59 3.28 1.19
N ILE A 82 -4.20 4.24 0.49
CA ILE A 82 -4.17 5.66 0.88
C ILE A 82 -4.84 5.86 2.24
N LEU A 83 -6.02 5.28 2.47
CA LEU A 83 -6.72 5.38 3.75
C LEU A 83 -5.89 4.77 4.88
N TYR A 84 -5.29 3.60 4.65
CA TYR A 84 -4.40 2.97 5.61
C TYR A 84 -3.19 3.85 5.94
N PHE A 85 -2.56 4.43 4.93
CA PHE A 85 -1.42 5.33 5.11
C PHE A 85 -1.78 6.57 5.94
N ILE A 86 -2.93 7.18 5.66
CA ILE A 86 -3.44 8.33 6.42
C ILE A 86 -3.63 7.95 7.89
N ILE A 87 -4.30 6.82 8.17
CA ILE A 87 -4.50 6.32 9.54
C ILE A 87 -3.16 6.11 10.24
N MET A 88 -2.17 5.55 9.53
CA MET A 88 -0.84 5.32 10.08
C MET A 88 -0.13 6.60 10.47
N ILE A 89 -0.19 7.65 9.65
CA ILE A 89 0.37 8.97 9.97
C ILE A 89 -0.24 9.54 11.27
N PHE A 90 -1.54 9.32 11.51
CA PHE A 90 -2.20 9.76 12.75
C PHE A 90 -1.76 8.96 13.97
N ILE A 91 -1.59 7.64 13.84
CA ILE A 91 -1.20 6.75 14.94
C ILE A 91 0.28 6.93 15.30
N ASP A 92 1.15 7.00 14.29
CA ASP A 92 2.60 7.08 14.47
C ASP A 92 3.19 8.28 13.74
N LYS A 93 3.28 9.42 14.46
CA LYS A 93 3.90 10.64 13.93
C LYS A 93 5.39 10.49 13.60
N SER A 94 6.06 9.42 14.04
CA SER A 94 7.45 9.16 13.68
C SER A 94 7.60 8.72 12.21
N ILE A 95 6.50 8.31 11.57
CA ILE A 95 6.42 8.02 10.14
C ILE A 95 6.84 9.22 9.29
N LEU A 96 6.43 10.44 9.66
CA LEU A 96 6.78 11.65 8.94
C LEU A 96 8.32 11.79 8.83
N LYS A 97 9.04 11.44 9.89
CA LYS A 97 10.50 11.42 9.90
C LYS A 97 11.08 10.32 9.00
N THR A 98 10.43 9.14 8.92
CA THR A 98 10.81 8.07 8.00
C THR A 98 10.60 8.47 6.53
N LEU A 99 9.61 9.31 6.25
CA LEU A 99 9.34 9.87 4.92
C LEU A 99 10.24 11.07 4.57
N GLY A 100 11.12 11.49 5.49
CA GLY A 100 11.97 12.67 5.30
C GLY A 100 11.24 14.00 5.51
N ILE A 101 9.98 13.99 5.94
CA ILE A 101 9.18 15.19 6.23
C ILE A 101 9.57 15.71 7.61
N ASN A 102 10.24 16.86 7.65
CA ASN A 102 10.76 17.43 8.89
C ASN A 102 9.65 18.22 9.60
N LYS A 103 9.42 17.96 10.90
CA LYS A 103 8.38 18.65 11.69
C LYS A 103 8.46 20.19 11.68
N LYS A 104 9.64 20.76 11.39
CA LYS A 104 9.84 22.22 11.27
C LYS A 104 9.17 22.84 10.03
N GLU A 105 8.85 22.04 9.01
CA GLU A 105 8.21 22.54 7.78
C GLU A 105 6.68 22.55 7.88
N LEU A 106 6.10 21.81 8.84
CA LEU A 106 4.65 21.71 9.07
C LEU A 106 4.10 22.78 10.05
N SER A 107 4.97 23.61 10.63
CA SER A 107 4.62 24.67 11.58
C SER A 107 4.70 26.09 11.01
N ASN A 108 5.01 26.22 9.71
CA ASN A 108 5.01 27.48 8.98
C ASN A 108 3.83 27.49 7.99
#